data_AF-A0A7R6ZWY6-F1
#
_entry.id   AF-A0A7R6ZWY6-F1
#
_cell.length_a   1.000
_cell.length_b   1.000
_cell.length_c   1.000
_cell.angle_alpha   90.00
_cell.angle_beta   90.00
_cell.angle_gamma   90.00
#
_symmetry.space_group_name_H-M   'P 1'
#
loop_
_entity.id
_entity.type
_entity.pdbx_description
1 polymer ?
#
loop_
_entity_poly.entity_id
_entity_poly.type
_entity_poly.pdbx_seq_one_letter_code
_entity_poly.pdbx_strand_id
1 'polypeptide(L)' 'MPHHKHHEKLEKLKEAIKNSSHLSEEEKSNALAHIEEWYTEDQADKVVWDMLKQKLLDISAKIEPILAELGFL' A
#
# COMPACT_ATOMS: atom_id res chain seq x y z
N MET A 1 -12.85 0.87 -2.75
CA MET A 1 -12.87 -0.17 -1.69
C MET A 1 -12.45 0.49 -0.37
N PRO A 2 -12.96 0.04 0.80
CA PRO A 2 -13.10 0.90 1.96
C PRO A 2 -11.77 1.07 2.71
N HIS A 3 -10.99 2.08 2.31
CA HIS A 3 -9.74 2.49 2.97
C HIS A 3 -9.91 2.68 4.50
N HIS A 4 -11.08 3.10 4.94
CA HIS A 4 -11.43 3.26 6.35
C HIS A 4 -11.29 1.98 7.18
N LYS A 5 -11.60 0.80 6.61
CA LYS A 5 -11.57 -0.47 7.36
C LYS A 5 -10.16 -1.00 7.63
N HIS A 6 -9.18 -0.64 6.78
CA HIS A 6 -7.79 -1.07 6.96
C HIS A 6 -7.08 -0.22 8.01
N HIS A 7 -7.33 1.09 8.01
CA HIS A 7 -6.78 2.00 9.00
C HIS A 7 -7.32 1.71 10.41
N GLU A 8 -8.64 1.48 10.55
CA GLU A 8 -9.24 1.09 11.84
C GLU A 8 -8.66 -0.21 12.41
N LYS A 9 -8.32 -1.19 11.55
CA LYS A 9 -7.71 -2.44 12.01
C LYS A 9 -6.27 -2.26 12.46
N LEU A 10 -5.51 -1.40 11.77
CA LEU A 10 -4.13 -1.08 12.14
C LEU A 10 -4.08 -0.36 13.49
N GLU A 11 -4.96 0.61 13.71
CA GLU A 11 -5.02 1.34 14.98
C GLU A 11 -5.45 0.43 16.14
N LYS A 12 -6.43 -0.47 15.91
CA LYS A 12 -6.78 -1.50 16.90
C LYS A 12 -5.63 -2.45 17.23
N LEU A 13 -4.81 -2.81 16.24
CA LEU A 13 -3.62 -3.63 16.46
C LEU A 13 -2.57 -2.88 17.30
N LYS A 14 -2.30 -1.62 16.98
CA LYS A 14 -1.37 -0.78 17.77
C LYS A 14 -1.85 -0.64 19.22
N GLU A 15 -3.15 -0.42 19.44
CA GLU A 15 -3.74 -0.37 20.78
C GLU A 15 -3.61 -1.70 21.53
N ALA A 16 -3.86 -2.84 20.85
CA ALA A 16 -3.70 -4.16 21.45
C ALA A 16 -2.25 -4.44 21.87
N ILE A 17 -1.27 -4.00 21.07
CA ILE A 17 0.16 -4.13 21.41
C ILE A 17 0.50 -3.27 22.63
N LYS A 18 0.09 -2.00 22.66
CA LYS A 18 0.33 -1.10 23.81
C LYS A 18 -0.21 -1.67 25.11
N ASN A 19 -1.42 -2.23 25.06
CA ASN A 19 -2.12 -2.77 26.22
C ASN A 19 -1.78 -4.24 26.52
N SER A 20 -0.91 -4.88 25.74
CA SER A 20 -0.57 -6.29 25.93
C SER A 20 0.16 -6.50 27.26
N SER A 21 -0.32 -7.45 28.06
CA SER A 21 0.40 -7.96 29.23
C SER A 21 1.41 -9.06 28.89
N HIS A 22 1.44 -9.51 27.63
CA HIS A 22 2.30 -10.59 27.16
C HIS A 22 3.62 -10.11 26.55
N LEU A 23 3.79 -8.79 26.40
CA LEU A 23 4.97 -8.16 25.83
C LEU A 23 5.61 -7.25 26.88
N SER A 24 6.93 -7.26 26.96
CA SER A 24 7.69 -6.24 27.67
C SER A 24 7.57 -4.88 26.97
N GLU A 25 7.89 -3.80 27.68
CA GLU A 25 7.85 -2.44 27.11
C GLU A 25 8.80 -2.28 25.91
N GLU A 26 9.94 -2.97 25.93
CA GLU A 26 10.88 -2.98 24.81
C GLU A 26 10.29 -3.70 23.59
N GLU A 27 9.67 -4.86 23.78
CA GLU A 27 9.00 -5.60 22.70
C GLU A 27 7.82 -4.82 22.13
N LYS A 28 7.06 -4.11 22.96
CA LYS A 28 5.98 -3.23 22.51
C LYS A 28 6.51 -2.09 21.64
N SER A 29 7.55 -1.41 22.12
CA SER A 29 8.19 -0.30 21.40
C SER A 29 8.71 -0.77 20.04
N ASN A 30 9.42 -1.91 20.02
CA ASN A 30 9.97 -2.48 18.80
C ASN A 30 8.88 -2.92 17.82
N ALA A 31 7.82 -3.58 18.31
CA ALA A 31 6.70 -3.99 17.47
C ALA A 31 5.98 -2.80 16.84
N LEU A 32 5.78 -1.70 17.58
CA LEU A 32 5.17 -0.49 17.06
C LEU A 32 6.05 0.18 15.99
N ALA A 33 7.37 0.23 16.22
CA ALA A 33 8.31 0.80 15.26
C ALA A 33 8.27 0.07 13.91
N HIS A 34 8.31 -1.26 13.92
CA HIS A 34 8.20 -2.06 12.69
C HIS A 34 6.86 -1.90 11.98
N ILE A 35 5.75 -1.77 12.73
CA ILE A 35 4.44 -1.54 12.11
C ILE A 35 4.39 -0.19 11.38
N GLU A 36 5.02 0.85 11.94
CA GLU A 36 5.10 2.17 11.30
C GLU A 36 6.02 2.17 10.08
N GLU A 37 7.14 1.47 10.15
CA GLU A 37 8.05 1.22 9.03
C GLU A 37 7.32 0.54 7.87
N TRP A 38 6.71 -0.62 8.11
CA TRP A 38 5.97 -1.36 7.08
C TRP A 38 4.79 -0.59 6.51
N TYR A 39 4.10 0.21 7.33
CA TYR A 39 3.02 1.06 6.83
C TYR A 39 3.56 2.14 5.87
N THR A 40 4.71 2.73 6.21
CA THR A 40 5.37 3.73 5.37
C THR A 40 5.85 3.11 4.06
N GLU A 41 6.42 1.91 4.11
CA GLU A 41 6.83 1.13 2.94
C GLU A 41 5.64 0.79 2.03
N ASP A 42 4.53 0.28 2.58
CA ASP A 42 3.31 -0.02 1.81
C ASP A 42 2.76 1.22 1.09
N GLN A 43 2.77 2.38 1.75
CA GLN A 43 2.37 3.63 1.11
C GLN A 43 3.34 4.04 -0.02
N ALA A 44 4.64 3.89 0.18
CA ALA A 44 5.65 4.19 -0.84
C ALA A 44 5.51 3.27 -2.05
N ASP A 45 5.37 1.97 -1.83
CA ASP A 45 5.13 0.98 -2.87
C ASP A 45 3.86 1.30 -3.66
N LYS A 46 2.78 1.67 -2.97
CA LYS A 46 1.54 2.08 -3.64
C LYS A 46 1.75 3.28 -4.58
N VAL A 47 2.50 4.29 -4.14
CA VAL A 47 2.83 5.45 -5.00
C VAL A 47 3.61 5.00 -6.23
N VAL A 48 4.59 4.12 -6.07
CA VAL A 48 5.38 3.56 -7.18
C VAL A 48 4.48 2.79 -8.15
N TRP A 49 3.57 1.95 -7.64
CA TRP A 49 2.62 1.19 -8.46
C TRP A 49 1.64 2.09 -9.22
N ASP A 50 1.12 3.13 -8.57
CA ASP A 50 0.24 4.11 -9.22
C ASP A 50 0.97 4.85 -10.34
N MET A 51 2.22 5.27 -10.11
CA MET A 51 3.06 5.89 -11.14
C MET A 51 3.35 4.95 -12.31
N LEU A 52 3.68 3.68 -12.04
CA LEU A 52 3.91 2.68 -13.06
C LEU A 52 2.66 2.43 -13.89
N LYS A 53 1.50 2.31 -13.23
CA LYS A 53 0.20 2.13 -13.89
C LYS A 53 -0.11 3.29 -14.84
N GLN A 54 0.13 4.53 -14.43
CA GLN A 54 -0.06 5.69 -15.30
C GLN A 54 0.86 5.64 -16.52
N LYS A 55 2.14 5.32 -16.34
CA LYS A 55 3.08 5.16 -17.47
C LYS A 55 2.63 4.07 -18.45
N LEU A 56 2.12 2.95 -17.95
CA LEU A 56 1.60 1.88 -18.80
C LEU A 56 0.35 2.33 -19.56
N LEU A 57 -0.55 3.07 -18.91
CA LEU A 57 -1.72 3.65 -19.57
C LEU A 57 -1.31 4.63 -20.67
N ASP A 58 -0.35 5.52 -20.41
CA ASP A 58 0.16 6.47 -21.40
C ASP A 58 0.79 5.78 -22.62
N ILE A 59 1.51 4.68 -22.40
CA ILE A 59 2.08 3.87 -23.47
C ILE A 59 0.95 3.17 -24.24
N SER A 60 -0.01 2.57 -23.54
CA SER A 60 -1.13 1.87 -24.16
C SER A 60 -1.95 2.80 -25.04
N ALA A 61 -2.23 4.03 -24.59
CA ALA A 61 -2.99 5.03 -25.35
C ALA A 61 -2.28 5.47 -26.64
N LYS A 62 -0.94 5.37 -26.68
CA LYS A 62 -0.15 5.65 -27.90
C LYS A 62 -0.13 4.47 -28.87
N ILE A 63 -0.23 3.25 -28.35
CA ILE A 63 -0.19 2.01 -29.15
C ILE A 63 -1.59 1.65 -29.67
N GLU A 64 -2.64 1.97 -28.92
CA GLU A 64 -4.04 1.73 -29.27
C GLU A 64 -4.41 2.20 -30.69
N PRO A 65 -4.10 3.44 -31.13
CA PRO A 65 -4.39 3.84 -32.52
C PRO A 65 -3.61 3.04 -33.56
N ILE A 66 -2.37 2.64 -33.27
CA ILE A 66 -1.56 1.80 -34.17
C ILE A 66 -2.19 0.41 -34.31
N LEU A 67 -2.65 -0.17 -33.19
CA LEU A 67 -3.34 -1.46 -33.21
C LEU A 67 -4.66 -1.38 -33.99
N ALA A 68 -5.41 -0.29 -33.84
CA ALA A 68 -6.64 -0.05 -34.60
C ALA A 68 -6.37 0.12 -36.10
N GLU A 69 -5.34 0.90 -36.48
CA GLU A 69 -4.91 1.07 -37.88
C GLU A 69 -4.51 -0.27 -38.53
N LEU A 70 -3.94 -1.18 -37.75
CA LEU A 70 -3.54 -2.51 -38.20
C LEU A 70 -4.69 -3.54 -38.14
N GLY A 71 -5.88 -3.16 -37.68
CA GLY A 71 -7.05 -4.04 -37.60
C GLY A 71 -7.02 -5.06 -36.45
N PHE A 72 -6.22 -4.81 -35.41
CA PHE A 72 -6.14 -5.66 -34.21
C PHE A 72 -7.12 -5.25 -33.09
N LEU A 73 -7.87 -4.16 -33.28
CA LEU A 73 -8.91 -3.65 -32.38
C LEU A 73 -10.22 -3.43 -33.14
#